data_AF-A0A3M2DX10-F1
#
_entry.id   AF-A0A3M2DX10-F1
#
_cell.length_a   1.000
_cell.length_b   1.000
_cell.length_c   1.000
_cell.angle_alpha   90.00
_cell.angle_beta   90.00
_cell.angle_gamma   90.00
#
_symmetry.space_group_name_H-M   'P 1'
#
loop_
_entity.id
_entity.type
_entity.pdbx_description
1 polymer ?
#
loop_
_entity_poly.entity_id
_entity_poly.type
_entity_poly.pdbx_seq_one_letter_code
_entity_poly.pdbx_strand_id
1 'polypeptide(L)'
;MITLGITVGEPAGIGPDVVLAALERNWPARLIVFGDADVLHQRAVLLNKSVEFQVFADLRSALSATDAHQAGRVTVVHRPVVAKVQPGVLSTDNVEHVLTLLQNAHEGCRSGELDGMVTGPVHKGVINDAGIAFSGHTEWLSQRNG
;
A
#
# COMPACT_ATOMS: atom_id res chain seq x y z
N MET A 1 -3.33 4.08 21.12
CA MET A 1 -2.31 3.63 20.14
C MET A 1 -2.83 4.00 18.78
N ILE A 2 -2.07 4.74 17.97
CA ILE A 2 -2.52 5.15 16.65
C ILE A 2 -2.43 4.00 15.65
N THR A 3 -3.36 3.95 14.70
CA THR A 3 -3.44 2.99 13.61
C THR A 3 -3.33 3.72 12.28
N LEU A 4 -2.31 3.38 11.48
CA LEU A 4 -2.07 4.01 10.19
C LEU A 4 -2.19 2.99 9.05
N GLY A 5 -2.89 3.37 7.99
CA GLY A 5 -2.86 2.67 6.71
C GLY A 5 -1.71 3.16 5.84
N ILE A 6 -0.98 2.26 5.21
CA ILE A 6 0.13 2.60 4.30
C ILE A 6 -0.18 2.01 2.93
N THR A 7 -0.38 2.83 1.91
CA THR A 7 -0.53 2.31 0.54
C THR A 7 0.84 2.20 -0.12
N VAL A 8 1.18 1.03 -0.69
CA VAL A 8 2.50 0.86 -1.34
C VAL A 8 2.70 1.73 -2.58
N GLY A 9 1.63 2.22 -3.19
CA GLY A 9 1.68 3.08 -4.38
C GLY A 9 1.89 2.28 -5.66
N GLU A 10 2.66 2.84 -6.61
CA GLU A 10 2.96 2.21 -7.89
C GLU A 10 3.82 0.93 -7.70
N PRO A 11 3.31 -0.27 -8.03
CA PRO A 11 4.00 -1.54 -7.76
C PRO A 11 5.33 -1.70 -8.53
N ALA A 12 5.46 -1.11 -9.73
CA ALA A 12 6.71 -1.10 -10.46
C ALA A 12 7.72 -0.07 -9.94
N GLY A 13 7.27 0.88 -9.11
CA GLY A 13 8.09 1.95 -8.55
C GLY A 13 8.95 1.52 -7.37
N ILE A 14 9.39 2.53 -6.59
CA ILE A 14 10.15 2.34 -5.34
C ILE A 14 9.27 2.28 -4.08
N GLY A 15 7.95 2.45 -4.22
CA GLY A 15 7.03 2.45 -3.09
C GLY A 15 7.12 1.18 -2.23
N PRO A 16 7.09 -0.02 -2.84
CA PRO A 16 7.38 -1.28 -2.12
C PRO A 16 8.70 -1.25 -1.35
N ASP A 17 9.78 -0.75 -1.96
CA ASP A 17 11.13 -0.69 -1.37
C ASP A 17 11.16 0.22 -0.14
N VAL A 18 10.56 1.41 -0.25
CA VAL A 18 10.48 2.41 0.82
C VAL A 18 9.66 1.88 1.99
N VAL A 19 8.52 1.22 1.72
CA VAL A 19 7.69 0.61 2.77
C VAL A 19 8.46 -0.48 3.50
N LEU A 20 9.12 -1.39 2.77
CA LEU A 20 9.92 -2.46 3.37
C LEU A 20 11.04 -1.89 4.25
N ALA A 21 11.76 -0.86 3.79
CA ALA A 21 12.80 -0.21 4.57
C ALA A 21 12.25 0.52 5.81
N ALA A 22 11.10 1.19 5.71
CA ALA A 22 10.49 1.89 6.83
C ALA A 22 10.04 0.94 7.96
N LEU A 23 9.71 -0.31 7.63
CA LEU A 23 9.23 -1.35 8.55
C LEU A 23 10.38 -2.19 9.16
N GLU A 24 11.64 -1.86 8.90
CA GLU A 24 12.80 -2.51 9.56
C GLU A 24 13.04 -2.04 10.99
N ARG A 25 12.22 -1.12 11.51
CA ARG A 25 12.31 -0.60 12.88
C ARG A 25 10.98 -0.72 13.61
N ASN A 26 11.02 -0.74 14.93
CA ASN A 26 9.81 -0.70 15.75
C ASN A 26 9.11 0.66 15.60
N TRP A 27 7.78 0.63 15.61
CA TRP A 27 6.97 1.84 15.61
C TRP A 27 5.94 1.77 16.75
N PRO A 28 5.71 2.86 17.50
CA PRO A 28 4.68 2.91 18.54
C PRO A 28 3.28 3.12 17.94
N ALA A 29 3.00 2.43 16.83
CA ALA A 29 1.80 2.53 16.03
C ALA A 29 1.46 1.16 15.44
N ARG A 30 0.18 0.89 15.24
CA ARG A 30 -0.27 -0.23 14.40
C ARG A 30 -0.17 0.21 12.94
N LEU A 31 0.60 -0.51 12.14
CA LEU A 31 0.84 -0.17 10.73
C LEU A 31 0.24 -1.25 9.84
N ILE A 32 -0.72 -0.88 8.99
CA ILE A 32 -1.39 -1.78 8.06
C ILE A 32 -1.02 -1.39 6.63
N VAL A 33 -0.35 -2.29 5.91
CA VAL A 33 0.06 -2.06 4.51
C VAL A 33 -1.02 -2.53 3.56
N PHE A 34 -1.49 -1.67 2.67
CA PHE A 34 -2.33 -2.03 1.53
C PHE A 34 -1.42 -2.23 0.32
N GLY A 35 -1.44 -3.43 -0.26
CA GLY A 35 -0.62 -3.78 -1.41
C GLY A 35 -0.75 -5.24 -1.81
N ASP A 36 -0.05 -5.62 -2.87
CA ASP A 36 0.09 -7.02 -3.25
C ASP A 36 1.20 -7.67 -2.41
N ALA A 37 0.89 -8.81 -1.81
CA ALA A 37 1.80 -9.50 -0.90
C ALA A 37 2.93 -10.22 -1.65
N ASP A 38 2.63 -10.76 -2.84
CA ASP A 38 3.62 -11.41 -3.70
C ASP A 38 4.58 -10.38 -4.29
N VAL A 39 4.10 -9.19 -4.67
CA VAL A 39 4.97 -8.09 -5.12
C VAL A 39 5.90 -7.64 -4.00
N LEU A 40 5.39 -7.48 -2.78
CA LEU A 40 6.21 -7.11 -1.62
C LEU A 40 7.22 -8.21 -1.26
N HIS A 41 6.83 -9.48 -1.32
CA HIS A 41 7.73 -10.60 -1.07
C HIS A 41 8.84 -10.68 -2.12
N GLN A 42 8.49 -10.59 -3.41
CA GLN A 42 9.47 -10.53 -4.50
C GLN A 42 10.41 -9.34 -4.32
N ARG A 43 9.90 -8.19 -3.89
CA ARG A 43 10.74 -7.02 -3.62
C ARG A 43 11.68 -7.23 -2.44
N ALA A 44 11.21 -7.85 -1.36
CA ALA A 44 12.05 -8.19 -0.21
C ALA A 44 13.20 -9.11 -0.61
N VAL A 45 12.94 -10.11 -1.46
CA VAL A 45 13.98 -11.00 -2.02
C VAL A 45 14.99 -10.22 -2.85
N LEU A 46 14.54 -9.36 -3.77
CA LEU A 46 15.44 -8.53 -4.60
C LEU A 46 16.32 -7.58 -3.77
N LEU A 47 15.80 -7.08 -2.66
CA LEU A 47 16.50 -6.18 -1.74
C LEU A 47 17.32 -6.93 -0.67
N ASN A 48 17.33 -8.26 -0.69
CA ASN A 48 17.99 -9.11 0.32
C ASN A 48 17.52 -8.79 1.76
N LYS A 49 16.22 -8.57 1.95
CA LYS A 49 15.59 -8.31 3.26
C LYS A 49 14.91 -9.55 3.80
N SER A 50 15.11 -9.82 5.10
CA SER A 50 14.34 -10.85 5.83
C SER A 50 13.11 -10.20 6.44
N VAL A 51 11.93 -10.62 5.98
CA VAL A 51 10.65 -10.01 6.36
C VAL A 51 9.62 -11.11 6.67
N GLU A 52 8.95 -10.98 7.82
CA GLU A 52 7.80 -11.82 8.16
C GLU A 52 6.52 -11.14 7.66
N PHE A 53 5.85 -11.76 6.68
CA PHE A 53 4.59 -11.25 6.15
C PHE A 53 3.40 -11.85 6.90
N GLN A 54 2.52 -10.99 7.42
CA GLN A 54 1.21 -11.37 7.93
C GLN A 54 0.15 -10.89 6.93
N VAL A 55 -0.42 -11.82 6.17
CA VAL A 55 -1.30 -11.49 5.04
C VAL A 55 -2.76 -11.68 5.41
N PHE A 56 -3.57 -10.65 5.17
CA PHE A 56 -4.99 -10.59 5.49
C PHE A 56 -5.82 -10.25 4.26
N ALA A 57 -7.05 -10.76 4.21
CA ALA A 57 -7.99 -10.47 3.12
C ALA A 57 -8.62 -9.08 3.24
N ASP A 58 -8.75 -8.55 4.46
CA ASP A 58 -9.42 -7.27 4.72
C ASP A 58 -8.82 -6.54 5.93
N LEU A 59 -9.18 -5.27 6.05
CA LEU A 59 -8.69 -4.39 7.12
C LEU A 59 -9.14 -4.90 8.50
N ARG A 60 -10.39 -5.34 8.65
CA ARG A 60 -10.96 -5.74 9.94
C ARG A 60 -10.22 -6.93 10.54
N SER A 61 -9.96 -7.96 9.74
CA SER A 61 -9.18 -9.13 10.15
C SER A 61 -7.75 -8.74 10.52
N ALA A 62 -7.10 -7.88 9.73
CA ALA A 62 -5.78 -7.35 10.07
C ALA A 62 -5.77 -6.60 11.42
N LEU A 63 -6.75 -5.71 11.66
CA LEU A 63 -6.87 -4.95 12.91
C LEU A 63 -7.13 -5.84 14.12
N SER A 64 -7.87 -6.94 13.95
CA SER A 64 -8.17 -7.87 15.05
C SER A 64 -6.97 -8.71 15.49
N ALA A 65 -5.99 -8.89 14.61
CA ALA A 65 -4.88 -9.84 14.78
C ALA A 65 -3.51 -9.16 14.96
N THR A 66 -3.46 -7.83 15.01
CA THR A 66 -2.20 -7.07 15.03
C THR A 66 -2.21 -5.99 16.09
N ASP A 67 -1.06 -5.71 16.68
CA ASP A 67 -0.86 -4.64 17.66
C ASP A 67 0.12 -3.59 17.12
N ALA A 68 0.90 -2.95 17.99
CA ALA A 68 1.99 -2.10 17.55
C ALA A 68 2.96 -2.87 16.65
N HIS A 69 3.43 -2.21 15.60
CA HIS A 69 4.35 -2.78 14.65
C HIS A 69 5.68 -3.16 15.28
N GLN A 70 6.20 -4.33 14.89
CA GLN A 70 7.51 -4.83 15.27
C GLN A 70 8.42 -4.90 14.05
N ALA A 71 9.69 -4.53 14.24
CA ALA A 71 10.72 -4.51 13.20
C ALA A 71 10.76 -5.82 12.39
N GLY A 72 10.79 -5.70 11.07
CA GLY A 72 10.89 -6.84 10.15
C GLY A 72 9.58 -7.60 9.93
N ARG A 73 8.44 -7.12 10.47
CA ARG A 73 7.12 -7.69 10.20
C ARG A 73 6.30 -6.76 9.32
N VAL A 74 5.58 -7.31 8.36
CA VAL A 74 4.71 -6.53 7.47
C VAL A 74 3.31 -7.13 7.50
N THR A 75 2.39 -6.39 8.11
CA THR A 75 0.95 -6.67 8.05
C THR A 75 0.39 -6.15 6.74
N VAL A 76 -0.01 -7.05 5.84
CA VAL A 76 -0.51 -6.71 4.51
C VAL A 76 -1.99 -7.03 4.39
N VAL A 77 -2.81 -6.04 4.05
CA VAL A 77 -4.12 -6.26 3.46
C VAL A 77 -3.91 -6.48 1.97
N HIS A 78 -4.02 -7.74 1.54
CA HIS A 78 -3.65 -8.18 0.21
C HIS A 78 -4.64 -7.66 -0.84
N ARG A 79 -4.11 -6.95 -1.84
CA ARG A 79 -4.83 -6.58 -3.05
C ARG A 79 -3.99 -7.00 -4.25
N PRO A 80 -4.40 -8.02 -5.02
CA PRO A 80 -3.57 -8.54 -6.09
C PRO A 80 -3.38 -7.51 -7.20
N VAL A 81 -2.22 -7.54 -7.86
CA VAL A 81 -2.02 -6.90 -9.17
C VAL A 81 -2.69 -7.72 -10.27
N VAL A 82 -3.03 -7.08 -11.39
CA VAL A 82 -3.68 -7.76 -12.53
C VAL A 82 -2.64 -8.34 -13.47
N ALA A 83 -1.56 -7.58 -13.73
CA ALA A 83 -0.48 -7.95 -14.61
C ALA A 83 0.83 -8.14 -13.84
N LYS A 84 1.73 -8.95 -14.41
CA LYS A 84 3.07 -9.18 -13.87
C LYS A 84 3.80 -7.85 -13.64
N VAL A 85 4.34 -7.68 -12.44
CA VAL A 85 5.12 -6.50 -12.06
C VAL A 85 6.60 -6.77 -12.30
N GLN A 86 7.27 -5.82 -12.95
CA GLN A 86 8.72 -5.76 -13.03
C GLN A 86 9.19 -4.40 -12.49
N PRO A 87 10.15 -4.36 -11.55
CA PRO A 87 10.71 -3.11 -11.06
C PRO A 87 11.20 -2.21 -12.21
N GLY A 88 10.76 -0.96 -12.21
CA GLY A 88 11.10 0.05 -13.21
C GLY A 88 10.30 -0.02 -14.53
N VAL A 89 9.41 -1.00 -14.70
CA VAL A 89 8.59 -1.14 -15.91
C VAL A 89 7.12 -0.90 -15.57
N LEU A 90 6.62 0.27 -15.95
CA LEU A 90 5.23 0.68 -15.72
C LEU A 90 4.27 -0.16 -16.57
N SER A 91 3.07 -0.43 -16.05
CA SER A 91 1.99 -1.08 -16.78
C SER A 91 0.65 -0.44 -16.48
N THR A 92 -0.10 -0.08 -17.52
CA THR A 92 -1.47 0.44 -17.41
C THR A 92 -2.43 -0.58 -16.80
N ASP A 93 -2.16 -1.87 -16.96
CA ASP A 93 -3.00 -2.95 -16.44
C ASP A 93 -3.05 -2.96 -14.91
N ASN A 94 -2.06 -2.36 -14.24
CA ASN A 94 -1.98 -2.30 -12.78
C ASN A 94 -2.46 -0.96 -12.19
N VAL A 95 -3.03 -0.06 -13.00
CA VAL A 95 -3.55 1.22 -12.50
C VAL A 95 -4.71 1.02 -11.52
N GLU A 96 -5.64 0.10 -11.81
CA GLU A 96 -6.75 -0.22 -10.92
C GLU A 96 -6.28 -0.75 -9.56
N HIS A 97 -5.16 -1.48 -9.53
CA HIS A 97 -4.54 -1.88 -8.27
C HIS A 97 -4.19 -0.66 -7.41
N VAL A 98 -3.46 0.31 -7.98
CA VAL A 98 -3.04 1.53 -7.27
C VAL A 98 -4.24 2.32 -6.74
N LEU A 99 -5.28 2.49 -7.56
CA LEU A 99 -6.51 3.18 -7.16
C LEU A 99 -7.26 2.44 -6.05
N THR A 100 -7.31 1.11 -6.12
CA THR A 100 -7.92 0.26 -5.08
C THR A 100 -7.23 0.44 -3.74
N LEU A 101 -5.89 0.53 -3.71
CA LEU A 101 -5.14 0.77 -2.47
C LEU A 101 -5.54 2.10 -1.84
N LEU A 102 -5.55 3.18 -2.64
CA LEU A 102 -5.94 4.51 -2.20
C LEU A 102 -7.37 4.52 -1.68
N GLN A 103 -8.30 3.88 -2.39
CA GLN A 103 -9.70 3.79 -2.00
C GLN A 103 -9.88 3.03 -0.68
N ASN A 104 -9.20 1.90 -0.50
CA ASN A 104 -9.33 1.10 0.73
C ASN A 104 -8.73 1.80 1.95
N ALA A 105 -7.58 2.47 1.80
CA ALA A 105 -7.01 3.26 2.89
C ALA A 105 -7.88 4.49 3.22
N HIS A 106 -8.40 5.18 2.19
CA HIS A 106 -9.30 6.30 2.38
C HIS A 106 -10.59 5.89 3.11
N GLU A 107 -11.21 4.78 2.70
CA GLU A 107 -12.41 4.25 3.34
C GLU A 107 -12.15 3.87 4.81
N GLY A 108 -11.00 3.27 5.11
CA GLY A 108 -10.61 2.98 6.49
C GLY A 108 -10.43 4.23 7.35
N CYS A 109 -9.93 5.33 6.78
CA CYS A 109 -9.89 6.62 7.47
C CYS A 109 -11.30 7.20 7.66
N ARG A 110 -12.15 7.13 6.63
CA ARG A 110 -13.52 7.65 6.65
C ARG A 110 -14.42 6.91 7.64
N SER A 111 -14.23 5.60 7.80
CA SER A 111 -14.96 4.76 8.76
C SER A 111 -14.46 4.88 10.21
N GLY A 112 -13.30 5.52 10.43
CA GLY A 112 -12.63 5.60 11.73
C GLY A 112 -11.87 4.33 12.12
N GLU A 113 -11.72 3.36 11.22
CA GLU A 113 -10.87 2.17 11.43
C GLU A 113 -9.37 2.49 11.37
N LEU A 114 -8.99 3.57 10.68
CA LEU A 114 -7.64 4.12 10.61
C LEU A 114 -7.63 5.57 11.12
N ASP A 115 -6.66 5.91 11.96
CA ASP A 115 -6.45 7.29 12.42
C ASP A 115 -5.83 8.18 11.32
N GLY A 116 -5.25 7.57 10.29
CA GLY A 116 -4.67 8.26 9.15
C GLY A 116 -4.10 7.31 8.11
N MET A 117 -3.73 7.86 6.95
CA MET A 117 -3.07 7.12 5.89
C MET A 117 -1.77 7.80 5.43
N VAL A 118 -0.80 6.98 5.06
CA VAL A 118 0.49 7.37 4.47
C VAL A 118 0.57 6.77 3.07
N THR A 119 0.85 7.61 2.08
CA THR A 119 0.83 7.19 0.68
C THR A 119 2.24 7.04 0.11
N GLY A 120 2.55 5.84 -0.39
CA GLY A 120 3.68 5.62 -1.27
C GLY A 120 3.53 6.39 -2.59
N PRO A 121 4.64 6.61 -3.32
CA PRO A 121 4.61 7.32 -4.59
C PRO A 121 3.78 6.56 -5.64
N VAL A 122 3.00 7.31 -6.41
CA VAL A 122 2.28 6.79 -7.60
C VAL A 122 2.77 7.51 -8.84
N HIS A 123 2.57 6.91 -10.00
CA HIS A 123 2.99 7.49 -11.27
C HIS A 123 1.79 8.07 -12.04
N LYS A 124 1.67 9.41 -12.10
CA LYS A 124 0.52 10.06 -12.76
C LYS A 124 0.41 9.75 -14.26
N GLY A 125 1.54 9.61 -14.96
CA GLY A 125 1.58 9.33 -16.40
C GLY A 125 0.82 8.05 -16.76
N VAL A 126 1.28 6.90 -16.26
CA VAL A 126 0.61 5.60 -16.46
C VAL A 126 -0.88 5.59 -16.09
N ILE A 127 -1.32 6.35 -15.07
CA ILE A 127 -2.75 6.46 -14.73
C ILE A 127 -3.52 7.21 -15.83
N ASN A 128 -2.98 8.34 -16.32
CA ASN A 128 -3.57 9.08 -17.42
C ASN A 128 -3.52 8.28 -18.74
N ASP A 129 -2.45 7.52 -18.99
CA ASP A 129 -2.31 6.66 -20.16
C ASP A 129 -3.33 5.51 -20.16
N ALA A 130 -3.78 5.07 -18.97
CA ALA A 130 -4.90 4.13 -18.82
C ALA A 130 -6.28 4.79 -19.04
N GLY A 131 -6.32 6.05 -19.45
CA GLY A 131 -7.56 6.80 -19.72
C GLY A 131 -8.25 7.35 -18.47
N ILE A 132 -7.58 7.30 -17.31
CA ILE A 132 -8.13 7.79 -16.04
C ILE A 132 -7.56 9.18 -15.77
N ALA A 133 -8.42 10.20 -15.78
CA ALA A 133 -8.01 11.56 -15.46
C ALA A 133 -7.51 11.64 -14.00
N PHE A 134 -6.20 11.74 -13.82
CA PHE A 134 -5.54 11.80 -12.51
C PHE A 134 -4.58 12.99 -12.45
N SER A 135 -5.03 14.07 -11.82
CA SER A 135 -4.24 15.29 -11.62
C SER A 135 -3.28 15.20 -10.43
N GLY A 136 -3.54 14.31 -9.45
CA GLY A 136 -2.69 14.08 -8.29
C GLY A 136 -3.44 13.40 -7.13
N HIS A 137 -2.69 12.97 -6.11
CA HIS A 137 -3.26 12.34 -4.91
C HIS A 137 -4.25 13.25 -4.20
N THR A 138 -3.87 14.53 -4.00
CA THR A 138 -4.66 15.51 -3.28
C THR A 138 -6.00 15.77 -3.96
N GLU A 139 -5.98 15.91 -5.29
CA GLU A 139 -7.18 16.15 -6.09
C GLU A 139 -8.07 14.90 -6.20
N TRP A 140 -7.48 13.70 -6.26
CA TRP A 140 -8.25 12.45 -6.31
C TRP A 140 -8.96 12.16 -4.98
N LEU A 141 -8.31 12.46 -3.85
CA LEU A 141 -8.91 12.33 -2.51
C LEU A 141 -9.95 13.41 -2.25
N SER A 142 -9.71 14.66 -2.66
CA SER A 142 -10.66 15.76 -2.43
C SER A 142 -12.01 15.53 -3.13
N GLN A 143 -12.01 14.90 -4.31
CA GLN A 143 -13.25 14.53 -5.02
C GLN A 143 -14.10 13.48 -4.30
N ARG A 144 -13.53 12.75 -3.32
CA ARG A 144 -14.20 11.67 -2.58
C ARG A 144 -14.59 12.04 -1.15
N ASN A 145 -14.07 13.15 -0.63
CA ASN A 145 -14.41 13.70 0.70
C ASN A 145 -15.71 14.53 0.69
N GLY A 146 -16.68 14.18 -0.15
CA GLY A 146 -17.95 14.91 -0.31
C GLY A 146 -18.69 15.11 1.00
#